data_AF-A0A931RYL5-F1
#
_entry.id   AF-A0A931RYL5-F1
#
_cell.length_a   1.000
_cell.length_b   1.000
_cell.length_c   1.000
_cell.angle_alpha   90.00
_cell.angle_beta   90.00
_cell.angle_gamma   90.00
#
_symmetry.space_group_name_H-M   'P 1'
#
loop_
_entity.id
_entity.type
_entity.pdbx_description
1 polymer ?
#
loop_
_entity_poly.entity_id
_entity_poly.type
_entity_poly.pdbx_seq_one_letter_code
_entity_poly.pdbx_strand_id
1 'polypeptide(L)'
;DEVFKKYDMRGIVGKQFEIEDAKILGRAAANYLLENYLIVQKKGVVVGHDVRVSSPQIAQNLIEGLLDFGIIIRPLSDQGLESYVRVSIGTPFENRTFVQALKKVLNNKC
;
A
#
# COMPACT_ATOMS: atom_id res chain seq x y z
N ASP A 1 6.22 16.55 -1.73
CA ASP A 1 6.24 16.30 -3.19
C ASP A 1 7.35 15.38 -3.70
N GLU A 2 8.54 15.29 -3.10
CA GLU A 2 9.61 14.43 -3.65
C GLU A 2 9.43 12.91 -3.53
N VAL A 3 8.55 12.45 -2.62
CA VAL A 3 8.33 11.02 -2.33
C VAL A 3 7.47 10.32 -3.40
N PHE A 4 6.62 11.06 -4.11
CA PHE A 4 5.72 10.51 -5.12
C PHE A 4 6.40 10.52 -6.50
N LYS A 5 6.61 9.34 -7.09
CA LYS A 5 7.11 9.18 -8.45
C LYS A 5 5.96 8.85 -9.40
N LYS A 6 6.27 8.74 -10.69
CA LYS A 6 5.29 8.50 -11.76
C LYS A 6 4.49 7.20 -11.58
N TYR A 7 5.07 6.20 -10.91
CA TYR A 7 4.49 4.85 -10.78
C TYR A 7 4.53 4.29 -9.35
N ASP A 8 5.29 4.90 -8.44
CA ASP A 8 5.49 4.39 -7.08
C ASP A 8 5.77 5.53 -6.08
N MET A 9 5.78 5.21 -4.80
CA MET A 9 6.28 6.09 -3.74
C MET A 9 7.66 5.60 -3.27
N ARG A 10 8.59 6.52 -3.08
CA ARG A 10 9.95 6.23 -2.60
C ARG A 10 10.41 7.31 -1.64
N GLY A 11 10.82 6.93 -0.44
CA GLY A 11 11.36 7.83 0.56
C GLY A 11 12.31 7.10 1.52
N ILE A 12 13.08 7.88 2.27
CA ILE A 12 13.96 7.36 3.32
C ILE A 12 13.17 7.28 4.62
N VAL A 13 13.17 6.10 5.25
CA VAL A 13 12.53 5.85 6.55
C VAL A 13 13.17 6.70 7.64
N GLY A 14 12.37 7.33 8.51
CA GLY A 14 12.83 8.22 9.58
C GLY A 14 13.30 9.60 9.11
N LYS A 15 13.09 9.93 7.82
CA LYS A 15 13.40 11.26 7.26
C LYS A 15 12.25 11.82 6.42
N GLN A 16 11.68 10.98 5.57
CA GLN A 16 10.64 11.35 4.61
C GLN A 16 9.39 10.49 4.73
N PHE A 17 9.47 9.43 5.54
CA PHE A 17 8.43 8.44 5.72
C PHE A 17 8.64 7.75 7.07
N GLU A 18 7.63 7.71 7.93
CA GLU A 18 7.68 6.93 9.16
C GLU A 18 7.08 5.54 8.94
N ILE A 19 7.43 4.57 9.77
CA ILE A 19 6.93 3.18 9.62
C ILE A 19 5.40 3.15 9.77
N GLU A 20 4.87 3.97 10.67
CA GLU A 20 3.45 4.09 10.99
C GLU A 20 2.64 4.67 9.81
N ASP A 21 3.28 5.44 8.92
CA ASP A 21 2.64 5.97 7.70
C ASP A 21 2.24 4.84 6.74
N ALA A 22 2.89 3.68 6.83
CA ALA A 22 2.52 2.51 6.02
C ALA A 22 1.10 2.01 6.34
N LYS A 23 0.62 2.17 7.57
CA LYS A 23 -0.76 1.82 7.95
C LYS A 23 -1.77 2.72 7.27
N ILE A 24 -1.49 4.01 7.22
CA ILE A 24 -2.33 4.99 6.50
C ILE A 24 -2.33 4.68 5.01
N LEU A 25 -1.18 4.27 4.48
CA LEU A 25 -1.06 3.81 3.11
C LEU A 25 -1.94 2.59 2.84
N GLY A 26 -1.93 1.61 3.74
CA GLY A 26 -2.79 0.42 3.67
C GLY A 26 -4.28 0.79 3.64
N ARG A 27 -4.72 1.71 4.49
CA ARG A 27 -6.10 2.20 4.51
C ARG A 27 -6.49 2.91 3.21
N ALA A 28 -5.60 3.78 2.71
CA ALA A 28 -5.82 4.47 1.44
C ALA A 28 -5.89 3.49 0.25
N ALA A 29 -5.02 2.46 0.26
CA ALA A 29 -5.06 1.38 -0.73
C ALA A 29 -6.35 0.57 -0.64
N ALA A 30 -6.80 0.19 0.56
CA ALA A 30 -8.07 -0.50 0.72
C ALA A 30 -9.25 0.33 0.20
N ASN A 31 -9.32 1.61 0.57
CA ASN A 31 -10.40 2.47 0.10
C ASN A 31 -10.39 2.59 -1.43
N TYR A 32 -9.22 2.82 -2.01
CA TYR A 32 -9.07 2.85 -3.46
C TYR A 32 -9.52 1.55 -4.13
N LEU A 33 -9.12 0.40 -3.58
CA LEU A 33 -9.49 -0.91 -4.09
C LEU A 33 -11.00 -1.15 -4.00
N LEU A 34 -11.65 -0.77 -2.91
CA LEU A 34 -13.10 -0.91 -2.73
C LEU A 34 -13.91 0.02 -3.63
N GLU A 35 -13.44 1.26 -3.84
CA GLU A 35 -14.12 2.26 -4.66
C GLU A 35 -13.99 2.00 -6.16
N ASN A 36 -12.83 1.53 -6.62
CA ASN A 36 -12.48 1.49 -8.05
C ASN A 36 -12.49 0.08 -8.65
N TYR A 37 -12.37 -0.93 -7.80
CA TYR A 37 -12.51 -2.31 -8.20
C TYR A 37 -13.69 -2.88 -7.43
N LEU A 38 -14.63 -3.53 -8.12
CA LEU A 38 -15.58 -4.42 -7.45
C LEU A 38 -14.80 -5.63 -6.91
N ILE A 39 -13.91 -5.42 -5.91
CA ILE A 39 -13.42 -6.49 -5.04
C ILE A 39 -14.64 -6.91 -4.22
N VAL A 40 -15.47 -7.74 -4.85
CA VAL A 40 -16.36 -8.64 -4.13
C VAL A 40 -15.44 -9.43 -3.21
N GLN A 41 -15.81 -9.56 -1.93
CA GLN A 41 -15.05 -10.12 -0.80
C GLN A 41 -14.28 -11.44 -1.05
N LYS A 42 -14.38 -12.05 -2.22
CA LYS A 42 -13.68 -13.27 -2.66
C LYS A 42 -12.28 -13.06 -3.25
N LYS A 43 -11.90 -11.86 -3.72
CA LYS A 43 -10.56 -11.61 -4.28
C LYS A 43 -9.61 -11.12 -3.18
N GLY A 44 -8.52 -11.86 -2.97
CA GLY A 44 -7.51 -11.52 -1.95
C GLY A 44 -6.41 -10.64 -2.50
N VAL A 45 -5.84 -9.78 -1.66
CA VAL A 45 -4.70 -8.93 -1.95
C VAL A 45 -3.43 -9.63 -1.49
N VAL A 46 -2.36 -9.45 -2.25
CA VAL A 46 -1.02 -9.95 -1.92
C VAL A 46 -0.13 -8.76 -1.59
N VAL A 47 0.60 -8.85 -0.47
CA VAL A 47 1.60 -7.85 -0.06
C VAL A 47 2.96 -8.52 -0.03
N GLY A 48 3.88 -8.06 -0.88
CA GLY A 48 5.28 -8.49 -0.87
C GLY A 48 6.18 -7.40 -0.28
N HIS A 49 7.36 -7.78 0.24
CA HIS A 49 8.36 -6.81 0.67
C HIS A 49 9.81 -7.22 0.40
N ASP A 50 10.74 -6.25 0.31
CA ASP A 50 12.15 -6.48 0.00
C ASP A 50 13.08 -6.77 1.17
N VAL A 51 14.34 -7.12 0.88
CA VAL A 51 15.36 -7.45 1.91
C VAL A 51 15.83 -6.24 2.73
N ARG A 52 15.21 -5.06 2.59
CA ARG A 52 15.57 -3.92 3.45
C ARG A 52 15.12 -4.15 4.88
N VAL A 53 15.90 -3.66 5.84
CA VAL A 53 15.63 -3.80 7.28
C VAL A 53 14.25 -3.25 7.67
N SER A 54 13.82 -2.15 7.05
CA SER A 54 12.52 -1.53 7.31
C SER A 54 11.33 -2.23 6.63
N SER A 55 11.59 -3.07 5.62
CA SER A 55 10.55 -3.63 4.75
C SER A 55 9.57 -4.56 5.47
N PRO A 56 9.98 -5.45 6.40
CA PRO A 56 9.04 -6.27 7.17
C PRO A 56 8.04 -5.43 7.98
N GLN A 57 8.52 -4.41 8.68
CA GLN A 57 7.67 -3.54 9.52
C GLN A 57 6.72 -2.67 8.69
N ILE A 58 7.19 -2.15 7.55
CA ILE A 58 6.35 -1.41 6.60
C ILE A 58 5.26 -2.32 6.04
N ALA A 59 5.60 -3.54 5.62
CA ALA A 59 4.64 -4.49 5.08
C ALA A 59 3.58 -4.88 6.11
N GLN A 60 3.99 -5.12 7.36
CA GLN A 60 3.07 -5.43 8.45
C GLN A 60 2.08 -4.29 8.71
N ASN A 61 2.57 -3.06 8.84
CA ASN A 61 1.71 -1.88 9.04
C ASN A 61 0.75 -1.67 7.86
N LEU A 62 1.22 -1.87 6.63
CA LEU A 62 0.38 -1.79 5.43
C LEU A 62 -0.71 -2.86 5.41
N ILE A 63 -0.37 -4.10 5.78
CA ILE A 63 -1.33 -5.20 5.93
C ILE A 63 -2.39 -4.84 6.97
N GLU A 64 -2.01 -4.30 8.12
CA GLU A 64 -2.97 -3.85 9.13
C GLU A 64 -3.94 -2.81 8.57
N GLY A 65 -3.44 -1.83 7.82
CA GLY A 65 -4.29 -0.82 7.18
C GLY A 65 -5.28 -1.40 6.17
N LEU A 66 -4.89 -2.47 5.47
CA LEU A 66 -5.79 -3.19 4.56
C LEU A 66 -6.84 -4.02 5.32
N LEU A 67 -6.43 -4.68 6.41
CA LEU A 67 -7.30 -5.49 7.26
C LEU A 67 -8.36 -4.64 7.99
N ASP A 68 -8.04 -3.40 8.34
CA ASP A 68 -8.99 -2.43 8.93
C ASP A 68 -10.25 -2.23 8.05
N PHE A 69 -10.16 -2.53 6.74
CA PHE A 69 -11.24 -2.41 5.76
C PHE A 69 -11.80 -3.77 5.30
N GLY A 70 -11.44 -4.87 5.99
CA GLY A 70 -11.94 -6.21 5.67
C GLY A 70 -11.35 -6.82 4.39
N ILE A 71 -10.21 -6.32 3.91
CA ILE A 71 -9.53 -6.89 2.75
C ILE A 71 -8.84 -8.20 3.15
N ILE A 72 -9.14 -9.29 2.43
CA ILE A 72 -8.49 -10.58 2.64
C ILE A 72 -7.06 -10.51 2.10
N ILE A 73 -6.07 -10.80 2.96
CA ILE A 73 -4.67 -10.90 2.56
C ILE A 73 -4.30 -12.36 2.31
N ARG A 74 -3.65 -12.63 1.17
CA ARG A 74 -3.08 -13.94 0.84
C ARG A 74 -1.55 -13.87 1.00
N PRO A 75 -0.96 -14.76 1.81
CA PRO A 75 0.49 -14.79 1.99
C PRO A 75 1.19 -15.24 0.70
N LEU A 76 2.37 -14.67 0.44
CA LEU A 76 3.25 -15.01 -0.70
C LEU A 76 4.11 -16.25 -0.46
N SER A 77 4.01 -16.87 0.72
CA SER A 77 4.83 -18.02 1.14
C SER A 77 4.73 -19.24 0.20
N ASP A 78 3.69 -19.32 -0.64
CA ASP A 78 3.57 -20.36 -1.68
C ASP A 78 4.35 -20.07 -2.98
N GLN A 79 5.10 -18.95 -3.10
CA GLN A 79 5.70 -18.51 -4.37
C GLN A 79 7.17 -18.01 -4.27
N GLY A 80 7.89 -18.19 -3.16
CA GLY A 80 9.35 -17.96 -3.10
C GLY A 80 9.82 -16.50 -3.29
N LEU A 81 8.99 -15.52 -2.95
CA LEU A 81 9.25 -14.08 -3.14
C LEU A 81 9.41 -13.35 -1.80
N GLU A 82 10.37 -13.78 -0.99
CA GLU A 82 10.65 -13.29 0.37
C GLU A 82 11.26 -11.86 0.40
N SER A 83 11.40 -11.21 -0.76
CA SER A 83 12.35 -10.10 -0.92
C SER A 83 12.02 -9.02 -1.97
N TYR A 84 10.76 -8.71 -2.29
CA TYR A 84 10.40 -7.46 -3.02
C TYR A 84 9.14 -6.71 -2.54
N VAL A 85 9.20 -5.40 -2.18
CA VAL A 85 7.99 -4.53 -2.08
C VAL A 85 7.72 -3.98 -3.46
N ARG A 86 6.69 -4.48 -4.14
CA ARG A 86 6.20 -3.90 -5.40
C ARG A 86 4.71 -3.62 -5.31
N VAL A 87 4.36 -2.35 -5.23
CA VAL A 87 2.98 -1.89 -5.44
C VAL A 87 2.86 -1.50 -6.90
N SER A 88 2.24 -2.36 -7.71
CA SER A 88 1.84 -2.02 -9.07
C SER A 88 0.34 -1.82 -9.09
N ILE A 89 -0.09 -0.56 -9.08
CA ILE A 89 -1.46 -0.16 -9.38
C ILE A 89 -1.49 0.07 -10.89
N GLY A 90 -2.24 -0.76 -11.61
CA GLY A 90 -2.10 -1.01 -13.05
C GLY A 90 -1.88 0.21 -13.94
N THR A 91 -2.86 0.57 -14.77
CA THR A 91 -2.64 1.56 -15.84
C THR A 91 -2.33 2.96 -15.27
N PRO A 92 -1.70 3.87 -16.04
CA PRO A 92 -1.44 5.24 -15.58
C PRO A 92 -2.69 5.99 -15.08
N PHE A 93 -3.88 5.57 -15.49
CA PHE A 93 -5.17 6.09 -15.01
C PHE A 93 -5.45 5.65 -13.56
N GLU A 94 -5.29 4.37 -13.26
CA GLU A 94 -5.51 3.80 -11.93
C GLU A 94 -4.55 4.41 -10.89
N ASN A 95 -3.28 4.61 -11.26
CA ASN A 95 -2.31 5.25 -10.38
C ASN A 95 -2.67 6.71 -10.06
N ARG A 96 -3.22 7.47 -11.03
CA ARG A 96 -3.69 8.84 -10.78
C ARG A 96 -4.83 8.86 -9.77
N THR A 97 -5.78 7.95 -9.90
CA THR A 97 -6.93 7.86 -8.99
C THR A 97 -6.51 7.47 -7.58
N PHE A 98 -5.58 6.51 -7.44
CA PHE A 98 -5.00 6.15 -6.14
C PHE A 98 -4.30 7.33 -5.45
N VAL A 99 -3.45 8.07 -6.18
CA VAL A 99 -2.73 9.23 -5.63
C VAL A 99 -3.70 10.32 -5.17
N GLN A 100 -4.82 10.53 -5.88
CA GLN A 100 -5.85 11.49 -5.45
C GLN A 100 -6.57 11.04 -4.18
N ALA A 101 -6.92 9.76 -4.06
CA ALA A 101 -7.54 9.21 -2.84
C ALA A 101 -6.60 9.35 -1.62
N LEU A 102 -5.32 9.03 -1.81
CA LEU A 102 -4.32 9.14 -0.75
C LEU A 102 -4.12 10.59 -0.27
N LYS A 103 -4.09 11.57 -1.18
CA LYS A 103 -4.01 12.99 -0.81
C LYS A 103 -5.17 13.45 0.07
N LYS A 104 -6.39 12.95 -0.18
CA LYS A 104 -7.56 13.26 0.65
C LYS A 104 -7.43 12.71 2.06
N VAL A 105 -6.91 11.49 2.21
CA VAL A 105 -6.69 10.88 3.53
C VAL A 105 -5.60 11.63 4.30
N LEU A 106 -4.51 12.03 3.65
CA LEU A 106 -3.41 12.75 4.30
C LEU A 106 -3.78 14.19 4.69
N ASN A 107 -4.60 14.88 3.91
CA ASN A 107 -5.08 16.23 4.22
C ASN A 107 -6.19 16.27 5.30
N ASN A 108 -6.80 15.13 5.63
CA ASN A 108 -7.80 15.00 6.70
C ASN A 108 -7.19 14.58 8.06
N LYS A 109 -5.85 14.57 8.19
CA LYS A 109 -5.20 14.55 9.50
C LYS A 109 -5.32 15.95 10.13
N CYS A 110 -6.44 16.18 10.81
CA CYS A 110 -6.56 17.18 11.88
C CYS A 110 -6.30 16.49 13.22
#